data_AF-A0A9E6CEQ0-F1
#
_entry.id   AF-A0A9E6CEQ0-F1
#
_cell.length_a   1.000
_cell.length_b   1.000
_cell.length_c   1.000
_cell.angle_alpha   90.00
_cell.angle_beta   90.00
_cell.angle_gamma   90.00
#
_symmetry.space_group_name_H-M   'P 1'
#
loop_
_entity.id
_entity.type
_entity.pdbx_description
1 polymer ?
#
loop_
_entity_poly.entity_id
_entity_poly.type
_entity_poly.pdbx_seq_one_letter_code
_entity_poly.pdbx_strand_id
1 'polypeptide(L)'
;MHIDKALVIGGTGVQGKRWVNNIREVFGINPFSYGRNYYLIKEQVKDRYFDLIIVSVPYHAFYSVACALRDLKIRCRYCILEKPAADNYKTYMDVLNVLREHVTDNIYVFLPTRLMVEEAGNFEPQLLVWSVPLPEPATIEGKSFKVPVNKRIREIDANIVRDLAWHPLALLPRNKLAIKKYVVLETINRGIPVSCKLELVNGCTIVLSRKAGRRQEICFDAAETKCLQLTKLLKHVNWMKIVLEAIKTDNQEVLGELDAYDLPKKIWRAIDKIVLEIDAQIENAVLLH
;
A
#
# COMPACT_ATOMS: atom_id res chain seq x y z
N MET A 1 10.69 -11.06 -22.10
CA MET A 1 11.34 -9.73 -22.17
C MET A 1 12.62 -9.74 -21.33
N HIS A 2 13.62 -8.92 -21.63
CA HIS A 2 14.81 -8.76 -20.78
C HIS A 2 14.67 -7.56 -19.83
N ILE A 3 15.18 -7.68 -18.59
CA ILE A 3 15.25 -6.62 -17.58
C ILE A 3 16.71 -6.56 -17.13
N ASP A 4 17.43 -5.52 -17.53
CA ASP A 4 18.86 -5.33 -17.26
C ASP A 4 19.09 -4.36 -16.11
N LYS A 5 18.25 -3.31 -16.01
CA LYS A 5 18.39 -2.24 -15.03
C LYS A 5 17.12 -2.08 -14.21
N ALA A 6 17.23 -2.29 -12.91
CA ALA A 6 16.15 -2.05 -11.96
C ALA A 6 16.58 -1.09 -10.84
N LEU A 7 15.66 -0.23 -10.41
CA LEU A 7 15.84 0.79 -9.36
C LEU A 7 14.78 0.61 -8.28
N VAL A 8 15.18 0.50 -7.01
CA VAL A 8 14.29 0.42 -5.85
C VAL A 8 14.52 1.62 -4.93
N ILE A 9 13.54 2.51 -4.87
CA ILE A 9 13.54 3.69 -3.99
C ILE A 9 12.85 3.31 -2.69
N GLY A 10 13.52 3.50 -1.55
CA GLY A 10 13.11 2.92 -0.27
C GLY A 10 13.61 1.48 -0.05
N GLY A 11 14.55 1.00 -0.87
CA GLY A 11 15.15 -0.34 -0.84
C GLY A 11 15.78 -0.77 0.50
N THR A 12 16.09 0.17 1.40
CA THR A 12 16.58 -0.16 2.76
C THR A 12 15.46 -0.48 3.77
N GLY A 13 14.20 -0.15 3.44
CA GLY A 13 13.02 -0.47 4.24
C GLY A 13 12.61 -1.95 4.15
N VAL A 14 11.66 -2.38 4.99
CA VAL A 14 11.25 -3.80 5.05
C VAL A 14 10.66 -4.30 3.73
N GLN A 15 9.78 -3.53 3.09
CA GLN A 15 9.21 -3.89 1.78
C GLN A 15 10.24 -3.71 0.65
N GLY A 16 10.98 -2.59 0.64
CA GLY A 16 12.04 -2.35 -0.34
C GLY A 16 13.09 -3.46 -0.38
N LYS A 17 13.50 -4.02 0.76
CA LYS A 17 14.40 -5.18 0.82
C LYS A 17 13.81 -6.44 0.20
N ARG A 18 12.49 -6.65 0.34
CA ARG A 18 11.79 -7.77 -0.30
C ARG A 18 11.77 -7.59 -1.82
N TRP A 19 11.54 -6.36 -2.32
CA TRP A 19 11.67 -6.06 -3.74
C TRP A 19 13.08 -6.32 -4.27
N VAL A 20 14.11 -5.84 -3.57
CA VAL A 20 15.53 -6.08 -3.94
C VAL A 20 15.85 -7.57 -4.02
N ASN A 21 15.39 -8.37 -3.06
CA ASN A 21 15.61 -9.81 -3.04
C ASN A 21 14.86 -10.53 -4.17
N ASN A 22 13.58 -10.17 -4.41
CA ASN A 22 12.78 -10.79 -5.47
C ASN A 22 13.28 -10.42 -6.87
N ILE A 23 13.78 -9.20 -7.09
CA ILE A 23 14.40 -8.81 -8.37
C ILE A 23 15.64 -9.68 -8.65
N ARG A 24 16.49 -9.90 -7.64
CA ARG A 24 17.66 -10.80 -7.75
C ARG A 24 17.25 -12.23 -8.10
N GLU A 25 16.21 -12.74 -7.44
CA GLU A 25 15.71 -14.10 -7.64
C GLU A 25 15.10 -14.30 -9.05
N VAL A 26 14.27 -13.34 -9.51
CA VAL A 26 13.51 -13.47 -10.76
C VAL A 26 14.34 -13.11 -11.99
N PHE A 27 15.19 -12.09 -11.91
CA PHE A 27 15.93 -11.55 -13.07
C PHE A 27 17.44 -11.82 -13.03
N GLY A 28 18.00 -12.27 -11.90
CA GLY A 28 19.45 -12.50 -11.75
C GLY A 28 20.29 -11.22 -11.62
N ILE A 29 19.66 -10.03 -11.61
CA ILE A 29 20.36 -8.73 -11.52
C ILE A 29 20.39 -8.17 -10.10
N ASN A 30 21.40 -7.33 -9.80
CA ASN A 30 21.42 -6.51 -8.60
C ASN A 30 20.77 -5.14 -8.89
N PRO A 31 19.58 -4.84 -8.34
CA PRO A 31 18.97 -3.52 -8.52
C PRO A 31 19.75 -2.43 -7.77
N PHE A 32 19.76 -1.23 -8.35
CA PHE A 32 20.14 -0.01 -7.65
C PHE A 32 19.13 0.21 -6.51
N SER A 33 19.59 0.43 -5.28
CA SER A 33 18.74 0.45 -4.10
C SER A 33 19.07 1.61 -3.18
N TYR A 34 18.17 2.59 -3.08
CA TYR A 34 18.36 3.78 -2.24
C TYR A 34 17.45 3.74 -1.01
N GLY A 35 17.92 4.37 0.08
CA GLY A 35 17.15 4.47 1.31
C GLY A 35 15.98 5.46 1.24
N ARG A 36 15.51 5.89 2.41
CA ARG A 36 14.47 6.94 2.52
C ARG A 36 14.95 8.32 2.06
N ASN A 37 16.26 8.54 1.98
CA ASN A 37 16.86 9.79 1.52
C ASN A 37 16.86 9.86 -0.02
N TYR A 38 15.68 9.90 -0.64
CA TYR A 38 15.53 9.94 -2.10
C TYR A 38 16.14 11.20 -2.75
N TYR A 39 16.46 12.24 -1.97
CA TYR A 39 17.25 13.37 -2.44
C TYR A 39 18.65 12.94 -2.94
N LEU A 40 19.25 11.88 -2.37
CA LEU A 40 20.55 11.32 -2.81
C LEU A 40 20.50 10.67 -4.20
N ILE A 41 19.31 10.43 -4.76
CA ILE A 41 19.16 10.01 -6.16
C ILE A 41 19.83 11.04 -7.09
N LYS A 42 19.78 12.35 -6.75
CA LYS A 42 20.39 13.42 -7.54
C LYS A 42 21.91 13.27 -7.71
N GLU A 43 22.58 12.73 -6.69
CA GLU A 43 24.04 12.62 -6.62
C GLU A 43 24.54 11.24 -7.08
N GLN A 44 23.75 10.19 -6.89
CA GLN A 44 24.20 8.80 -6.99
C GLN A 44 23.65 8.04 -8.21
N VAL A 45 22.59 8.54 -8.86
CA VAL A 45 22.05 7.93 -10.09
C VAL A 45 22.63 8.61 -11.33
N LYS A 46 23.54 7.91 -12.01
CA LYS A 46 24.11 8.32 -13.29
C LYS A 46 23.24 7.90 -14.49
N ASP A 47 22.59 6.75 -14.39
CA ASP A 47 21.67 6.23 -15.40
C ASP A 47 20.38 7.06 -15.49
N ARG A 48 19.95 7.38 -16.72
CA ARG A 48 18.69 8.10 -16.98
C ARG A 48 17.53 7.18 -17.38
N TYR A 49 17.79 5.89 -17.53
CA TYR A 49 16.81 4.90 -17.96
C TYR A 49 17.01 3.57 -17.22
N PHE A 50 15.89 3.01 -16.75
CA PHE A 50 15.79 1.70 -16.11
C PHE A 50 14.67 0.91 -16.78
N ASP A 51 14.74 -0.41 -16.82
CA ASP A 51 13.61 -1.20 -17.31
C ASP A 51 12.48 -1.23 -16.26
N LEU A 52 12.86 -1.24 -14.98
CA LEU A 52 11.94 -1.30 -13.83
C LEU A 52 12.31 -0.28 -12.75
N ILE A 53 11.35 0.55 -12.33
CA ILE A 53 11.44 1.36 -11.11
C ILE A 53 10.40 0.87 -10.10
N ILE A 54 10.81 0.69 -8.85
CA ILE A 54 9.91 0.38 -7.73
C ILE A 54 10.02 1.48 -6.67
N VAL A 55 8.89 2.04 -6.28
CA VAL A 55 8.78 3.10 -5.27
C VAL A 55 8.14 2.52 -4.00
N SER A 56 8.99 2.24 -3.00
CA SER A 56 8.63 1.61 -1.71
C SER A 56 8.96 2.56 -0.54
N VAL A 57 8.52 3.81 -0.64
CA VAL A 57 8.71 4.86 0.39
C VAL A 57 7.47 5.02 1.28
N PRO A 58 7.54 5.77 2.40
CA PRO A 58 6.34 6.18 3.14
C PRO A 58 5.37 6.99 2.26
N TYR A 59 4.07 6.90 2.55
CA TYR A 59 2.98 7.47 1.76
C TYR A 59 3.16 8.96 1.37
N HIS A 60 3.67 9.78 2.29
CA HIS A 60 3.91 11.22 2.09
C HIS A 60 5.10 11.55 1.18
N ALA A 61 5.97 10.58 0.87
CA ALA A 61 7.17 10.80 0.09
C ALA A 61 6.99 10.54 -1.42
N PHE A 62 5.88 9.93 -1.85
CA PHE A 62 5.67 9.54 -3.26
C PHE A 62 5.71 10.73 -4.23
N TYR A 63 5.07 11.85 -3.90
CA TYR A 63 5.07 13.03 -4.75
C TYR A 63 6.46 13.65 -4.93
N SER A 64 7.22 13.74 -3.83
CA SER A 64 8.62 14.20 -3.87
C SER A 64 9.53 13.26 -4.67
N VAL A 65 9.27 11.94 -4.62
CA VAL A 65 9.97 10.95 -5.47
C VAL A 65 9.59 11.11 -6.94
N ALA A 66 8.31 11.27 -7.27
CA ALA A 66 7.85 11.48 -8.64
C ALA A 66 8.47 12.77 -9.25
N CYS A 67 8.45 13.88 -8.49
CA CYS A 67 9.13 15.12 -8.86
C CYS A 67 10.64 14.92 -9.04
N ALA A 68 11.32 14.19 -8.14
CA ALA A 68 12.76 13.93 -8.26
C ALA A 68 13.10 13.11 -9.51
N LEU A 69 12.27 12.12 -9.88
CA LEU A 69 12.43 11.34 -11.12
C LEU A 69 12.27 12.23 -12.36
N ARG A 70 11.23 13.07 -12.42
CA ARG A 70 11.02 14.09 -13.47
C ARG A 70 12.23 15.02 -13.59
N ASP A 71 12.62 15.68 -12.49
CA ASP A 71 13.63 16.73 -12.49
C ASP A 71 15.01 16.18 -12.94
N LEU A 72 15.30 14.92 -12.58
CA LEU A 72 16.50 14.20 -13.00
C LEU A 72 16.38 13.54 -14.38
N LYS A 73 15.23 13.65 -15.04
CA LYS A 73 14.91 12.99 -16.33
C LYS A 73 15.15 11.48 -16.27
N ILE A 74 14.86 10.85 -15.13
CA ILE A 74 14.93 9.40 -14.95
C ILE A 74 13.62 8.78 -15.46
N ARG A 75 13.75 7.84 -16.39
CA ARG A 75 12.64 7.15 -17.06
C ARG A 75 12.67 5.66 -16.84
N CYS A 76 11.55 4.99 -17.10
CA CYS A 76 11.53 3.54 -17.16
C CYS A 76 10.51 2.91 -18.09
N ARG A 77 10.63 1.60 -18.33
CA ARG A 77 9.61 0.83 -19.05
C ARG A 77 8.43 0.44 -18.14
N TYR A 78 8.66 0.08 -16.88
CA TYR A 78 7.62 -0.24 -15.88
C TYR A 78 7.89 0.49 -14.56
N CYS A 79 6.86 1.07 -13.95
CA CYS A 79 6.93 1.66 -12.61
C CYS A 79 5.92 0.98 -11.66
N ILE A 80 6.40 0.45 -10.55
CA ILE A 80 5.55 -0.14 -9.48
C ILE A 80 5.58 0.79 -8.27
N LEU A 81 4.40 1.19 -7.80
CA LEU A 81 4.21 1.96 -6.57
C LEU A 81 3.68 1.04 -5.46
N GLU A 82 4.33 1.05 -4.29
CA GLU A 82 3.73 0.47 -3.09
C GLU A 82 2.49 1.28 -2.66
N LYS A 83 1.46 0.59 -2.17
CA LYS A 83 0.29 1.28 -1.61
C LYS A 83 0.66 2.06 -0.33
N PRO A 84 -0.04 3.16 0.02
CA PRO A 84 -1.17 3.79 -0.69
C PRO A 84 -0.75 4.71 -1.86
N ALA A 85 0.55 4.77 -2.18
CA ALA A 85 1.15 5.64 -3.20
C ALA A 85 0.93 7.17 -3.06
N ALA A 86 0.25 7.63 -2.00
CA ALA A 86 0.08 9.04 -1.62
C ALA A 86 -0.51 9.19 -0.21
N ASP A 87 -0.56 10.42 0.31
CA ASP A 87 -1.22 10.78 1.57
C ASP A 87 -2.74 11.06 1.45
N ASN A 88 -3.21 11.46 0.27
CA ASN A 88 -4.62 11.72 -0.08
C ASN A 88 -4.86 11.51 -1.60
N TYR A 89 -6.12 11.54 -2.05
CA TYR A 89 -6.49 11.29 -3.45
C TYR A 89 -5.97 12.36 -4.42
N LYS A 90 -5.89 13.64 -4.00
CA LYS A 90 -5.33 14.70 -4.86
C LYS A 90 -3.84 14.44 -5.11
N THR A 91 -3.06 14.24 -4.06
CA THR A 91 -1.64 13.90 -4.18
C THR A 91 -1.43 12.62 -4.99
N TYR A 92 -2.33 11.64 -4.87
CA TYR A 92 -2.28 10.42 -5.69
C TYR A 92 -2.42 10.70 -7.18
N MET A 93 -3.39 11.53 -7.55
CA MET A 93 -3.55 11.98 -8.94
C MET A 93 -2.33 12.78 -9.42
N ASP A 94 -1.79 13.68 -8.58
CA ASP A 94 -0.60 14.48 -8.89
C ASP A 94 0.64 13.57 -9.09
N VAL A 95 0.81 12.50 -8.29
CA VAL A 95 1.84 11.46 -8.48
C VAL A 95 1.69 10.74 -9.81
N LEU A 96 0.49 10.25 -10.15
CA LEU A 96 0.26 9.53 -11.40
C LEU A 96 0.51 10.40 -12.63
N ASN A 97 0.07 11.66 -12.61
CA ASN A 97 0.27 12.59 -13.72
C ASN A 97 1.76 12.85 -13.96
N VAL A 98 2.52 13.21 -12.91
CA VAL A 98 3.98 13.46 -13.01
C VAL A 98 4.73 12.22 -13.51
N LEU A 99 4.38 11.02 -13.03
CA LEU A 99 5.01 9.79 -13.49
C LEU A 99 4.66 9.49 -14.95
N ARG A 100 3.41 9.70 -15.38
CA ARG A 100 2.98 9.43 -16.75
C ARG A 100 3.63 10.37 -17.76
N GLU A 101 3.61 11.67 -17.48
CA GLU A 101 4.12 12.70 -18.39
C GLU A 101 5.65 12.65 -18.58
N HIS A 102 6.38 12.06 -17.62
CA HIS A 102 7.84 12.23 -17.55
C HIS A 102 8.66 10.96 -17.34
N VAL A 103 8.08 9.90 -16.76
CA VAL A 103 8.81 8.70 -16.31
C VAL A 103 8.41 7.46 -17.10
N THR A 104 7.12 7.11 -17.18
CA THR A 104 6.60 5.94 -17.92
C THR A 104 5.07 5.94 -18.05
N ASP A 105 4.53 5.37 -19.13
CA ASP A 105 3.09 5.09 -19.26
C ASP A 105 2.65 3.83 -18.47
N ASN A 106 3.55 2.88 -18.22
CA ASN A 106 3.21 1.61 -17.55
C ASN A 106 3.38 1.72 -16.03
N ILE A 107 2.39 2.31 -15.36
CA ILE A 107 2.36 2.53 -13.90
C ILE A 107 1.40 1.56 -13.23
N TYR A 108 1.88 0.85 -12.22
CA TYR A 108 1.13 -0.14 -11.45
C TYR A 108 1.14 0.21 -9.96
N VAL A 109 0.07 -0.13 -9.23
CA VAL A 109 0.06 -0.07 -7.75
C VAL A 109 0.05 -1.49 -7.21
N PHE A 110 1.02 -1.81 -6.36
CA PHE A 110 1.12 -3.13 -5.76
C PHE A 110 0.04 -3.34 -4.69
N LEU A 111 -1.02 -4.06 -5.07
CA LEU A 111 -2.12 -4.47 -4.21
C LEU A 111 -2.11 -6.00 -4.06
N PRO A 112 -1.27 -6.58 -3.18
CA PRO A 112 -1.10 -8.02 -3.08
C PRO A 112 -2.38 -8.77 -2.68
N THR A 113 -3.38 -8.07 -2.14
CA THR A 113 -4.68 -8.67 -1.81
C THR A 113 -5.59 -8.87 -3.03
N ARG A 114 -5.49 -8.06 -4.10
CA ARG A 114 -6.31 -8.23 -5.32
C ARG A 114 -6.05 -9.58 -6.00
N LEU A 115 -4.77 -9.95 -6.08
CA LEU A 115 -4.28 -11.21 -6.65
C LEU A 115 -4.75 -12.46 -5.87
N MET A 116 -5.33 -12.30 -4.67
CA MET A 116 -5.82 -13.41 -3.85
C MET A 116 -7.21 -13.92 -4.23
N VAL A 117 -8.04 -13.10 -4.89
CA VAL A 117 -9.48 -13.37 -5.02
C VAL A 117 -9.82 -14.15 -6.29
N GLU A 118 -9.00 -14.07 -7.32
CA GLU A 118 -9.30 -14.69 -8.62
C GLU A 118 -9.26 -16.23 -8.55
N GLU A 119 -8.40 -16.80 -7.70
CA GLU A 119 -8.38 -18.23 -7.40
C GLU A 119 -9.58 -18.71 -6.56
N ALA A 120 -10.32 -17.80 -5.91
CA ALA A 120 -11.39 -18.12 -4.96
C ALA A 120 -12.81 -18.13 -5.56
N GLY A 121 -12.97 -17.70 -6.81
CA GLY A 121 -14.28 -17.59 -7.47
C GLY A 121 -15.14 -16.42 -6.97
N ASN A 122 -16.47 -16.51 -7.16
CA ASN A 122 -17.44 -15.46 -6.78
C ASN A 122 -17.61 -15.35 -5.25
N PHE A 123 -16.62 -14.76 -4.58
CA PHE A 123 -16.64 -14.50 -3.14
C PHE A 123 -17.37 -13.18 -2.82
N GLU A 124 -18.50 -13.27 -2.12
CA GLU A 124 -19.30 -12.11 -1.68
C GLU A 124 -19.31 -11.97 -0.13
N PRO A 125 -18.26 -11.39 0.48
CA PRO A 125 -18.16 -11.32 1.93
C PRO A 125 -19.20 -10.35 2.52
N GLN A 126 -19.91 -10.79 3.57
CA GLN A 126 -20.79 -9.92 4.37
C GLN A 126 -20.01 -9.12 5.41
N LEU A 127 -18.90 -9.66 5.91
CA LEU A 127 -17.98 -9.01 6.85
C LEU A 127 -16.53 -9.23 6.37
N LEU A 128 -15.65 -8.25 6.55
CA LEU A 128 -14.21 -8.35 6.39
C LEU A 128 -13.51 -7.72 7.60
N VAL A 129 -12.73 -8.49 8.35
CA VAL A 129 -11.90 -7.97 9.43
C VAL A 129 -10.47 -7.85 8.90
N TRP A 130 -9.78 -6.77 9.26
CA TRP A 130 -8.36 -6.59 8.97
C TRP A 130 -7.64 -5.99 10.17
N SER A 131 -6.93 -6.86 10.91
CA SER A 131 -6.22 -6.50 12.14
C SER A 131 -4.70 -6.55 11.96
N VAL A 132 -4.00 -5.48 12.32
CA VAL A 132 -2.54 -5.38 12.31
C VAL A 132 -2.06 -4.91 13.69
N PRO A 133 -1.18 -5.66 14.38
CA PRO A 133 -0.74 -5.28 15.72
C PRO A 133 -0.08 -3.90 15.78
N LEU A 134 -0.47 -3.11 16.78
CA LEU A 134 0.24 -1.93 17.25
C LEU A 134 0.97 -2.32 18.55
N PRO A 135 2.30 -2.53 18.52
CA PRO A 135 3.06 -2.87 19.73
C PRO A 135 3.14 -1.68 20.69
N GLU A 136 3.13 -1.98 21.99
CA GLU A 136 3.32 -1.00 23.05
C GLU A 136 4.79 -0.91 23.51
N PRO A 137 5.27 0.26 23.98
CA PRO A 137 4.56 1.54 24.01
C PRO A 137 4.51 2.20 22.62
N ALA A 138 3.36 2.75 22.25
CA ALA A 138 3.19 3.53 21.02
C ALA A 138 2.88 4.99 21.36
N THR A 139 3.82 5.89 21.07
CA THR A 139 3.60 7.34 21.14
C THR A 139 3.17 7.86 19.77
N ILE A 140 2.42 8.97 19.71
CA ILE A 140 2.19 9.69 18.44
C ILE A 140 3.14 10.88 18.35
N GLU A 141 3.72 11.08 17.17
CA GLU A 141 4.59 12.21 16.83
C GLU A 141 4.33 12.59 15.37
N GLY A 142 3.75 13.77 15.14
CA GLY A 142 3.22 14.15 13.83
C GLY A 142 2.16 13.16 13.32
N LYS A 143 2.16 12.85 12.01
CA LYS A 143 1.20 11.92 11.39
C LYS A 143 1.55 10.43 11.55
N SER A 144 2.27 10.04 12.62
CA SER A 144 2.72 8.66 12.79
C SER A 144 2.83 8.24 14.25
N PHE A 145 2.48 6.99 14.52
CA PHE A 145 2.90 6.30 15.74
C PHE A 145 4.38 5.94 15.66
N LYS A 146 5.14 6.28 16.69
CA LYS A 146 6.51 5.84 16.94
C LYS A 146 6.45 4.63 17.86
N VAL A 147 6.99 3.51 17.40
CA VAL A 147 6.98 2.23 18.13
C VAL A 147 8.41 1.71 18.28
N PRO A 148 8.92 1.51 19.51
CA PRO A 148 10.20 0.86 19.74
C PRO A 148 10.13 -0.62 19.33
N VAL A 149 11.00 -1.03 18.42
CA VAL A 149 11.16 -2.43 17.97
C VAL A 149 12.65 -2.76 17.92
N ASN A 150 13.12 -3.65 18.80
CA ASN A 150 14.49 -4.18 18.83
C ASN A 150 15.58 -3.10 18.68
N LYS A 151 15.57 -2.12 19.60
CA LYS A 151 16.49 -0.95 19.63
C LYS A 151 16.39 0.02 18.44
N ARG A 152 15.29 -0.01 17.67
CA ARG A 152 15.01 0.95 16.59
C ARG A 152 13.60 1.53 16.75
N ILE A 153 13.38 2.75 16.26
CA ILE A 153 12.03 3.31 16.15
C ILE A 153 11.43 2.90 14.80
N ARG A 154 10.26 2.28 14.84
CA ARG A 154 9.41 2.05 13.68
C ARG A 154 8.35 3.14 13.63
N GLU A 155 8.12 3.68 12.45
CA GLU A 155 7.01 4.58 12.16
C GLU A 155 5.86 3.79 11.53
N ILE A 156 4.64 4.08 11.98
CA ILE A 156 3.39 3.52 11.47
C ILE A 156 2.44 4.70 11.27
N ASP A 157 1.84 4.84 10.09
CA ASP A 157 0.88 5.91 9.78
C ASP A 157 -0.19 5.98 10.87
N ALA A 158 -0.44 7.15 11.48
CA ALA A 158 -1.47 7.26 12.51
C ALA A 158 -2.89 7.07 11.94
N ASN A 159 -3.08 7.33 10.65
CA ASN A 159 -4.36 7.18 9.96
C ASN A 159 -4.64 5.71 9.62
N ILE A 160 -5.47 5.05 10.43
CA ILE A 160 -5.79 3.62 10.27
C ILE A 160 -6.43 3.28 8.92
N VAL A 161 -7.24 4.18 8.36
CA VAL A 161 -7.94 3.96 7.09
C VAL A 161 -6.95 4.01 5.93
N ARG A 162 -6.07 5.03 5.89
CA ARG A 162 -5.04 5.17 4.84
C ARG A 162 -4.06 3.99 4.79
N ASP A 163 -3.68 3.44 5.94
CA ASP A 163 -2.77 2.28 6.01
C ASP A 163 -3.46 0.96 5.66
N LEU A 164 -4.61 0.68 6.30
CA LEU A 164 -5.21 -0.65 6.32
C LEU A 164 -6.31 -0.88 5.28
N ALA A 165 -7.16 0.11 4.97
CA ALA A 165 -8.41 -0.10 4.22
C ALA A 165 -8.20 -0.71 2.83
N TRP A 166 -7.10 -0.36 2.18
CA TRP A 166 -6.67 -0.90 0.89
C TRP A 166 -6.67 -2.42 0.80
N HIS A 167 -6.29 -3.10 1.89
CA HIS A 167 -6.17 -4.54 1.89
C HIS A 167 -7.53 -5.24 1.69
N PRO A 168 -8.54 -5.05 2.57
CA PRO A 168 -9.86 -5.64 2.39
C PRO A 168 -10.65 -5.00 1.25
N LEU A 169 -10.48 -3.70 0.94
CA LEU A 169 -11.18 -3.08 -0.19
C LEU A 169 -10.74 -3.69 -1.54
N ALA A 170 -9.47 -4.01 -1.72
CA ALA A 170 -8.99 -4.68 -2.93
C ALA A 170 -9.43 -6.15 -3.07
N LEU A 171 -10.10 -6.73 -2.06
CA LEU A 171 -10.76 -8.04 -2.16
C LEU A 171 -12.16 -7.96 -2.78
N LEU A 172 -12.73 -6.77 -2.92
CA LEU A 172 -14.12 -6.58 -3.35
C LEU A 172 -14.23 -6.27 -4.84
N PRO A 173 -15.33 -6.71 -5.51
CA PRO A 173 -15.61 -6.32 -6.89
C PRO A 173 -15.58 -4.80 -7.09
N ARG A 174 -14.98 -4.35 -8.20
CA ARG A 174 -14.69 -2.92 -8.46
C ARG A 174 -15.93 -2.00 -8.41
N ASN A 175 -17.14 -2.56 -8.62
CA ASN A 175 -18.42 -1.86 -8.55
C ASN A 175 -19.06 -1.80 -7.14
N LYS A 176 -18.49 -2.47 -6.13
CA LYS A 176 -19.03 -2.56 -4.76
C LYS A 176 -18.28 -1.71 -3.72
N LEU A 177 -17.37 -0.84 -4.16
CA LEU A 177 -16.44 -0.09 -3.29
C LEU A 177 -17.02 1.17 -2.62
N ALA A 178 -18.32 1.45 -2.75
CA ALA A 178 -18.92 2.65 -2.17
C ALA A 178 -19.16 2.49 -0.65
N ILE A 179 -18.54 3.35 0.16
CA ILE A 179 -18.75 3.40 1.62
C ILE A 179 -20.01 4.20 1.94
N LYS A 180 -20.96 3.56 2.62
CA LYS A 180 -22.22 4.15 3.12
C LYS A 180 -22.02 4.84 4.47
N LYS A 181 -21.20 4.27 5.36
CA LYS A 181 -21.01 4.79 6.73
C LYS A 181 -19.62 4.47 7.27
N TYR A 182 -19.04 5.43 7.98
CA TYR A 182 -17.85 5.28 8.81
C TYR A 182 -18.25 5.33 10.29
N VAL A 183 -17.69 4.46 11.12
CA VAL A 183 -17.91 4.44 12.58
C VAL A 183 -16.59 4.18 13.28
N VAL A 184 -16.17 5.07 14.18
CA VAL A 184 -15.06 4.82 15.10
C VAL A 184 -15.51 3.80 16.14
N LEU A 185 -14.71 2.76 16.36
CA LEU A 185 -14.97 1.72 17.38
C LEU A 185 -14.08 1.90 18.61
N GLU A 186 -12.84 2.37 18.42
CA GLU A 186 -11.85 2.50 19.49
C GLU A 186 -10.80 3.55 19.14
N THR A 187 -10.34 4.28 20.15
CA THR A 187 -9.37 5.37 20.02
C THR A 187 -8.28 5.29 21.09
N ILE A 188 -7.06 5.75 20.77
CA ILE A 188 -6.02 6.02 21.77
C ILE A 188 -5.63 7.51 21.75
N ASN A 189 -4.79 7.93 22.70
CA ASN A 189 -4.06 9.21 22.69
C ASN A 189 -4.91 10.40 22.20
N ARG A 190 -5.93 10.79 22.98
CA ARG A 190 -6.84 11.93 22.69
C ARG A 190 -7.74 11.76 21.46
N GLY A 191 -8.21 10.55 21.19
CA GLY A 191 -9.28 10.31 20.22
C GLY A 191 -8.84 9.81 18.85
N ILE A 192 -7.56 9.47 18.66
CA ILE A 192 -7.04 8.96 17.39
C ILE A 192 -7.58 7.54 17.14
N PRO A 193 -8.29 7.27 16.03
CA PRO A 193 -8.89 5.95 15.78
C PRO A 193 -7.84 4.83 15.62
N VAL A 194 -7.98 3.78 16.43
CA VAL A 194 -7.24 2.50 16.32
C VAL A 194 -8.14 1.32 15.99
N SER A 195 -9.46 1.50 16.02
CA SER A 195 -10.41 0.55 15.44
C SER A 195 -11.57 1.32 14.82
N CYS A 196 -12.01 0.89 13.64
CA CYS A 196 -13.14 1.49 12.94
C CYS A 196 -13.89 0.49 12.07
N LYS A 197 -15.12 0.85 11.71
CA LYS A 197 -16.02 0.10 10.84
C LYS A 197 -16.39 0.93 9.61
N LEU A 198 -16.34 0.31 8.45
CA LEU A 198 -16.82 0.83 7.16
C LEU A 198 -18.03 -0.03 6.75
N GLU A 199 -19.23 0.55 6.71
CA GLU A 199 -20.40 -0.11 6.11
C GLU A 199 -20.44 0.29 4.63
N LEU A 200 -20.48 -0.68 3.72
CA LEU A 200 -20.55 -0.44 2.27
C LEU A 200 -22.00 -0.44 1.79
N VAL A 201 -22.25 0.17 0.62
CA VAL A 201 -23.58 0.27 0.01
C VAL A 201 -24.16 -1.12 -0.34
N ASN A 202 -23.31 -2.10 -0.64
CA ASN A 202 -23.70 -3.49 -0.90
C ASN A 202 -24.02 -4.33 0.37
N GLY A 203 -24.00 -3.72 1.56
CA GLY A 203 -24.22 -4.42 2.84
C GLY A 203 -22.96 -5.03 3.46
N CYS A 204 -21.86 -5.18 2.70
CA CYS A 204 -20.60 -5.65 3.25
C CYS A 204 -20.07 -4.69 4.31
N THR A 205 -19.60 -5.22 5.43
CA THR A 205 -19.00 -4.45 6.52
C THR A 205 -17.50 -4.73 6.60
N ILE A 206 -16.66 -3.71 6.67
CA ILE A 206 -15.22 -3.85 6.92
C ILE A 206 -14.89 -3.34 8.32
N VAL A 207 -14.15 -4.12 9.11
CA VAL A 207 -13.60 -3.71 10.42
C VAL A 207 -12.08 -3.62 10.30
N LEU A 208 -11.52 -2.43 10.51
CA LEU A 208 -10.07 -2.19 10.53
C LEU A 208 -9.63 -2.03 11.99
N SER A 209 -8.58 -2.72 12.41
CA SER A 209 -8.17 -2.76 13.82
C SER A 209 -6.66 -2.76 14.03
N ARG A 210 -6.22 -2.11 15.10
CA ARG A 210 -4.84 -2.03 15.58
C ARG A 210 -4.76 -2.31 17.07
N LYS A 211 -4.96 -3.58 17.44
CA LYS A 211 -4.84 -4.05 18.83
C LYS A 211 -3.49 -4.68 19.12
N ALA A 212 -2.99 -4.50 20.34
CA ALA A 212 -1.89 -5.29 20.86
C ALA A 212 -2.27 -6.79 20.85
N GLY A 213 -1.38 -7.65 20.35
CA GLY A 213 -1.43 -9.09 20.62
C GLY A 213 -2.56 -9.93 20.02
N ARG A 214 -2.75 -9.96 18.68
CA ARG A 214 -3.07 -11.17 17.87
C ARG A 214 -3.01 -10.87 16.36
N ARG A 215 -2.84 -11.91 15.53
CA ARG A 215 -2.65 -11.79 14.06
C ARG A 215 -4.00 -11.69 13.32
N GLN A 216 -4.02 -10.89 12.25
CA GLN A 216 -4.91 -10.96 11.07
C GLN A 216 -5.97 -12.09 11.09
N GLU A 217 -7.19 -11.72 11.43
CA GLU A 217 -8.40 -12.55 11.30
C GLU A 217 -9.21 -12.01 10.11
N ILE A 218 -9.60 -12.89 9.18
CA ILE A 218 -10.43 -12.53 8.02
C ILE A 218 -11.67 -13.44 7.99
N CYS A 219 -12.56 -13.16 8.95
CA CYS A 219 -14.01 -13.12 8.75
C CYS A 219 -14.87 -14.37 8.46
N PHE A 220 -16.14 -14.09 8.14
CA PHE A 220 -17.33 -14.95 8.30
C PHE A 220 -18.26 -14.85 7.07
N ASP A 221 -18.88 -15.99 6.73
CA ASP A 221 -20.01 -16.10 5.82
C ASP A 221 -21.34 -15.91 6.59
N ALA A 222 -22.46 -15.70 5.90
CA ALA A 222 -23.80 -15.55 6.48
C ALA A 222 -24.28 -16.82 7.22
N ALA A 223 -23.67 -17.97 6.93
CA ALA A 223 -23.70 -19.14 7.79
C ALA A 223 -22.39 -19.24 8.58
N GLU A 224 -22.48 -19.36 9.91
CA GLU A 224 -21.37 -19.21 10.89
C GLU A 224 -20.21 -20.23 10.77
N THR A 225 -20.19 -21.09 9.75
CA THR A 225 -19.42 -22.34 9.73
C THR A 225 -18.15 -22.34 8.87
N LYS A 226 -17.84 -21.29 8.10
CA LYS A 226 -16.60 -21.21 7.29
C LYS A 226 -15.83 -19.90 7.46
N CYS A 227 -15.08 -19.82 8.56
CA CYS A 227 -13.99 -18.84 8.70
C CYS A 227 -12.86 -19.18 7.71
N LEU A 228 -12.80 -18.48 6.58
CA LEU A 228 -11.78 -18.72 5.55
C LEU A 228 -10.49 -18.01 5.96
N GLN A 229 -9.65 -18.72 6.74
CA GLN A 229 -8.34 -18.24 7.19
C GLN A 229 -7.37 -18.07 6.00
N LEU A 230 -7.54 -16.99 5.24
CA LEU A 230 -6.66 -16.61 4.12
C LEU A 230 -5.20 -16.54 4.57
N THR A 231 -4.91 -16.24 5.84
CA THR A 231 -3.58 -16.32 6.45
C THR A 231 -2.90 -17.70 6.39
N LYS A 232 -3.61 -18.80 6.10
CA LYS A 232 -3.01 -20.11 5.78
C LYS A 232 -2.60 -20.21 4.31
N LEU A 233 -3.48 -19.82 3.38
CA LEU A 233 -3.18 -19.73 1.94
C LEU A 233 -1.99 -18.77 1.68
N LEU A 234 -1.97 -17.63 2.38
CA LEU A 234 -1.02 -16.53 2.13
C LEU A 234 0.42 -16.76 2.61
N LYS A 235 0.70 -17.80 3.40
CA LYS A 235 2.08 -18.04 3.87
C LYS A 235 3.03 -18.53 2.78
N HIS A 236 2.48 -19.05 1.68
CA HIS A 236 3.24 -19.73 0.64
C HIS A 236 3.33 -18.95 -0.68
N VAL A 237 2.52 -17.89 -0.85
CA VAL A 237 2.49 -17.10 -2.09
C VAL A 237 3.36 -15.87 -1.98
N ASN A 238 4.36 -15.77 -2.86
CA ASN A 238 5.24 -14.61 -2.97
C ASN A 238 4.73 -13.67 -4.08
N TRP A 239 3.76 -12.82 -3.73
CA TRP A 239 3.10 -11.92 -4.69
C TRP A 239 4.07 -10.98 -5.43
N MET A 240 5.17 -10.56 -4.79
CA MET A 240 6.19 -9.75 -5.46
C MET A 240 6.84 -10.54 -6.61
N LYS A 241 7.13 -11.84 -6.40
CA LYS A 241 7.66 -12.72 -7.44
C LYS A 241 6.70 -12.87 -8.61
N ILE A 242 5.40 -13.09 -8.36
CA ILE A 242 4.37 -13.19 -9.41
C ILE A 242 4.33 -11.92 -10.28
N VAL A 243 4.35 -10.73 -9.67
CA VAL A 243 4.37 -9.47 -10.44
C VAL A 243 5.64 -9.33 -11.29
N LEU A 244 6.80 -9.70 -10.76
CA LEU A 244 8.06 -9.62 -11.49
C LEU A 244 8.16 -10.69 -12.59
N GLU A 245 7.58 -11.87 -12.40
CA GLU A 245 7.46 -12.91 -13.43
C GLU A 245 6.48 -12.50 -14.54
N ALA A 246 5.37 -11.84 -14.19
CA ALA A 246 4.47 -11.21 -15.16
C ALA A 246 5.19 -10.14 -15.98
N ILE A 247 6.01 -9.28 -15.36
CA ILE A 247 6.90 -8.36 -16.08
C ILE A 247 7.89 -9.14 -16.96
N LYS A 248 8.62 -10.13 -16.43
CA LYS A 248 9.61 -10.92 -17.19
C LYS A 248 9.03 -11.54 -18.48
N THR A 249 7.78 -12.01 -18.39
CA THR A 249 7.04 -12.66 -19.48
C THR A 249 6.19 -11.69 -20.32
N ASP A 250 6.09 -10.42 -19.91
CA ASP A 250 5.18 -9.41 -20.47
C ASP A 250 3.70 -9.84 -20.44
N ASN A 251 3.30 -10.54 -19.37
CA ASN A 251 1.94 -11.06 -19.18
C ASN A 251 0.95 -9.92 -18.86
N GLN A 252 0.31 -9.42 -19.91
CA GLN A 252 -0.64 -8.30 -19.84
C GLN A 252 -1.93 -8.61 -19.07
N GLU A 253 -2.31 -9.89 -18.89
CA GLU A 253 -3.47 -10.28 -18.08
C GLU A 253 -3.22 -9.97 -16.60
N VAL A 254 -2.10 -10.48 -16.05
CA VAL A 254 -1.71 -10.24 -14.65
C VAL A 254 -1.36 -8.76 -14.42
N LEU A 255 -0.75 -8.10 -15.41
CA LEU A 255 -0.43 -6.67 -15.30
C LEU A 255 -1.68 -5.78 -15.35
N GLY A 256 -2.70 -6.16 -16.11
CA GLY A 256 -3.99 -5.44 -16.18
C GLY A 256 -4.73 -5.36 -14.84
N GLU A 257 -4.56 -6.34 -13.95
CA GLU A 257 -5.12 -6.33 -12.60
C GLU A 257 -4.33 -5.50 -11.58
N LEU A 258 -3.15 -5.01 -11.96
CA LEU A 258 -2.28 -4.16 -11.14
C LEU A 258 -2.32 -2.68 -11.57
N ASP A 259 -3.17 -2.35 -12.55
CA ASP A 259 -3.33 -1.00 -13.10
C ASP A 259 -3.50 0.06 -11.99
N ALA A 260 -2.70 1.13 -12.09
CA ALA A 260 -2.81 2.28 -11.21
C ALA A 260 -4.12 3.08 -11.40
N TYR A 261 -4.79 2.96 -12.55
CA TYR A 261 -5.85 3.89 -12.93
C TYR A 261 -7.26 3.51 -12.46
N ASP A 262 -7.65 2.23 -12.49
CA ASP A 262 -9.04 1.85 -12.13
C ASP A 262 -9.24 1.57 -10.64
N LEU A 263 -8.76 0.42 -10.14
CA LEU A 263 -9.03 -0.03 -8.78
C LEU A 263 -8.45 0.91 -7.70
N PRO A 264 -7.18 1.36 -7.77
CA PRO A 264 -6.64 2.30 -6.78
C PRO A 264 -7.40 3.63 -6.70
N LYS A 265 -7.87 4.19 -7.83
CA LYS A 265 -8.69 5.42 -7.82
C LYS A 265 -10.06 5.19 -7.20
N LYS A 266 -10.68 4.03 -7.42
CA LYS A 266 -11.95 3.66 -6.78
C LYS A 266 -11.79 3.51 -5.27
N ILE A 267 -10.70 2.87 -4.81
CA ILE A 267 -10.36 2.77 -3.38
C ILE A 267 -10.15 4.17 -2.79
N TRP A 268 -9.33 5.02 -3.42
CA TRP A 268 -9.11 6.39 -2.96
C TRP A 268 -10.42 7.19 -2.84
N ARG A 269 -11.25 7.20 -3.90
CA ARG A 269 -12.54 7.93 -3.89
C ARG A 269 -13.48 7.46 -2.78
N ALA A 270 -13.40 6.20 -2.37
CA ALA A 270 -14.18 5.68 -1.25
C ALA A 270 -13.68 6.20 0.11
N ILE A 271 -12.36 6.30 0.30
CA ILE A 271 -11.75 6.56 1.62
C ILE A 271 -11.30 8.02 1.84
N ASP A 272 -11.09 8.82 0.80
CA ASP A 272 -10.39 10.11 0.87
C ASP A 272 -10.99 11.08 1.90
N LYS A 273 -12.31 11.25 1.89
CA LYS A 273 -13.01 12.09 2.88
C LYS A 273 -12.76 11.62 4.33
N ILE A 274 -12.81 10.31 4.56
CA ILE A 274 -12.58 9.70 5.88
C ILE A 274 -11.10 9.88 6.28
N VAL A 275 -10.17 9.75 5.34
CA VAL A 275 -8.74 9.99 5.56
C VAL A 275 -8.50 11.43 6.00
N LEU A 276 -9.10 12.42 5.32
CA LEU A 276 -9.00 13.84 5.69
C LEU A 276 -9.62 14.15 7.05
N GLU A 277 -10.79 13.58 7.37
CA GLU A 277 -11.44 13.71 8.69
C GLU A 277 -10.57 13.16 9.84
N ILE A 278 -9.87 12.03 9.63
CA ILE A 278 -8.95 11.43 10.61
C ILE A 278 -7.65 12.22 10.71
N ASP A 279 -7.08 12.69 9.60
CA ASP A 279 -5.84 13.50 9.62
C ASP A 279 -6.04 14.81 10.41
N ALA A 280 -7.20 15.46 10.30
CA ALA A 280 -7.53 16.63 11.12
C ALA A 280 -7.65 16.31 12.62
N GLN A 281 -8.17 15.13 12.99
CA GLN A 281 -8.19 14.66 14.39
C GLN A 281 -6.77 14.42 14.92
N ILE A 282 -5.89 13.83 14.11
CA ILE A 282 -4.48 13.60 14.44
C ILE A 282 -3.74 14.92 14.65
N GLU A 283 -3.91 15.89 13.74
CA GLU A 283 -3.27 17.21 13.84
C GLU A 283 -3.70 17.94 15.12
N ASN A 284 -5.00 17.93 15.44
CA ASN A 284 -5.52 18.50 16.70
C ASN A 284 -4.98 17.76 17.95
N ALA A 285 -4.87 16.43 17.93
CA ALA A 285 -4.34 15.67 19.06
C ALA A 285 -2.86 15.97 19.34
N VAL A 286 -2.07 16.22 18.29
CA VAL A 286 -0.65 16.59 18.36
C VAL A 286 -0.46 18.04 18.82
N LEU A 287 -1.26 19.01 18.36
CA LEU A 287 -1.13 20.43 18.72
C LEU A 287 -1.42 20.75 20.19
N LEU A 288 -2.09 19.84 20.91
CA LEU A 288 -2.42 20.00 22.33
C LEU A 288 -1.30 19.46 23.26
N HIS A 289 -0.13 19.07 22.73
CA HIS A 289 1.02 18.51 23.45
C HIS A 289 2.22 19.47 23.46
#